data_AF-A0A6V7Q6B0-F1
#
_entry.id   AF-A0A6V7Q6B0-F1
#
_cell.length_a   1.000
_cell.length_b   1.000
_cell.length_c   1.000
_cell.angle_alpha   90.00
_cell.angle_beta   90.00
_cell.angle_gamma   90.00
#
_symmetry.space_group_name_H-M   'P 1'
#
loop_
_entity.id
_entity.type
_entity.pdbx_description
1 polymer ?
#
loop_
_entity_poly.entity_id
_entity_poly.type
_entity_poly.pdbx_seq_one_letter_code
_entity_poly.pdbx_strand_id
1 'polypeptide(L)'
;MITSQDRLVEEFRRLEIAVLSTEVTAQLMSLVVQPTLTERITLGQQSDPYLQKVRAEIEQGKDGDFTIHTDGSLRFRGGWCVPSDSELRSDILSEAHRSPYTVHPGGTKMYRDLKQNFWWPG
;
A
#
# COMPACT_ATOMS: atom_id res chain seq x y z
N MET A 1 -35.31 -5.86 -11.05
CA MET A 1 -34.95 -5.07 -9.87
C MET A 1 -33.59 -4.46 -10.15
N ILE A 2 -33.56 -3.25 -10.72
CA ILE A 2 -32.35 -2.57 -11.21
C ILE A 2 -32.02 -1.51 -10.17
N THR A 3 -30.95 -1.72 -9.41
CA THR A 3 -30.48 -0.75 -8.41
C THR A 3 -29.80 0.41 -9.13
N SER A 4 -30.39 1.59 -9.04
CA SER A 4 -29.91 2.86 -9.62
C SER A 4 -28.42 3.11 -9.33
N GLN A 5 -27.60 3.11 -10.40
CA GLN A 5 -26.19 3.50 -10.40
C GLN A 5 -25.98 5.03 -10.31
N ASP A 6 -27.05 5.81 -10.17
CA ASP A 6 -26.99 7.28 -10.17
C ASP A 6 -26.14 7.85 -9.02
N ARG A 7 -26.11 7.19 -7.85
CA ARG A 7 -25.25 7.61 -6.72
C ARG A 7 -23.77 7.48 -7.04
N LEU A 8 -23.37 6.46 -7.80
CA LEU A 8 -21.96 6.23 -8.12
C LEU A 8 -21.44 7.32 -9.04
N VAL A 9 -22.22 7.69 -10.06
CA VAL A 9 -21.85 8.76 -11.01
C VAL A 9 -21.69 10.11 -10.29
N GLU A 10 -22.54 10.39 -9.30
CA GLU A 10 -22.46 11.63 -8.52
C GLU A 10 -21.24 11.64 -7.57
N GLU A 11 -20.92 10.51 -6.94
CA GLU A 11 -19.69 10.38 -6.15
C GLU A 11 -18.44 10.55 -7.05
N PHE A 12 -18.44 10.01 -8.27
CA PHE A 12 -17.32 10.20 -9.21
C PHE A 12 -17.16 11.66 -9.64
N ARG A 13 -18.26 12.40 -9.89
CA ARG A 13 -18.19 13.85 -10.15
C ARG A 13 -17.66 14.64 -8.96
N ARG A 14 -18.06 14.26 -7.74
CA ARG A 14 -17.59 14.90 -6.50
C ARG A 14 -16.07 14.70 -6.27
N LEU A 15 -15.51 13.63 -6.83
CA LEU A 15 -14.08 13.32 -6.80
C LEU A 15 -13.29 13.93 -7.98
N GLU A 16 -13.90 14.83 -8.77
CA GLU A 16 -13.32 15.40 -10.00
C GLU A 16 -12.95 14.35 -11.07
N ILE A 17 -13.53 13.14 -10.99
CA ILE A 17 -13.32 12.09 -11.98
C ILE A 17 -14.30 12.31 -13.14
N ALA A 18 -13.77 12.70 -14.30
CA ALA A 18 -14.56 12.88 -15.51
C ALA A 18 -15.06 11.53 -16.06
N VAL A 19 -16.37 11.30 -16.03
CA VAL A 19 -17.01 10.15 -16.68
C VAL A 19 -17.37 10.52 -18.11
N LEU A 20 -16.55 10.10 -19.07
CA LEU A 20 -16.86 10.23 -20.49
C LEU A 20 -17.76 9.07 -20.92
N SER A 21 -19.06 9.32 -21.07
CA SER A 21 -19.98 8.37 -21.70
C SER A 21 -19.81 8.43 -23.22
N THR A 22 -18.82 7.72 -23.76
CA THR A 22 -18.62 7.56 -25.20
C THR A 22 -19.28 6.29 -25.70
N GLU A 23 -20.11 6.39 -26.75
CA GLU A 23 -20.66 5.25 -27.49
C GLU A 23 -19.54 4.25 -27.85
N VAL A 24 -19.72 3.01 -27.40
CA VAL A 24 -18.67 1.98 -27.39
C VAL A 24 -18.43 1.48 -28.81
N THR A 25 -17.40 1.98 -29.49
CA THR A 25 -16.57 1.11 -30.32
C THR A 25 -15.55 0.46 -29.39
N ALA A 26 -15.71 -0.83 -29.14
CA ALA A 26 -14.93 -1.57 -28.15
C ALA A 26 -13.46 -1.69 -28.59
N GLN A 27 -12.67 -0.66 -28.31
CA GLN A 27 -11.22 -0.78 -28.22
C GLN A 27 -10.93 -1.31 -26.82
N LEU A 28 -10.58 -2.59 -26.74
CA LEU A 28 -10.14 -3.23 -25.51
C LEU A 28 -8.76 -2.67 -25.15
N MET A 29 -8.73 -1.53 -24.47
CA MET A 29 -7.53 -1.08 -23.77
C MET A 29 -7.37 -1.97 -22.55
N SER A 30 -6.33 -2.80 -22.49
CA SER A 30 -6.06 -3.61 -21.30
C SER A 30 -5.65 -2.66 -20.16
N LEU A 31 -6.57 -2.39 -19.25
CA LEU A 31 -6.27 -1.72 -17.99
C LEU A 31 -5.52 -2.72 -17.10
N VAL A 32 -4.19 -2.69 -17.13
CA VAL A 32 -3.36 -3.45 -16.20
C VAL A 32 -3.42 -2.72 -14.86
N VAL A 33 -4.21 -3.25 -13.92
CA VAL A 33 -4.23 -2.75 -12.53
C VAL A 33 -2.88 -3.08 -11.90
N GLN A 34 -2.07 -2.06 -11.62
CA GLN A 34 -0.86 -2.25 -10.84
C GLN A 34 -1.23 -2.43 -9.36
N PRO A 35 -0.63 -3.40 -8.65
CA PRO A 35 -0.88 -3.58 -7.24
C PRO A 35 -0.42 -2.34 -6.46
N THR A 36 -1.20 -1.99 -5.45
CA THR A 36 -0.88 -0.90 -4.52
C THR A 36 0.42 -1.17 -3.78
N LEU A 37 1.03 -0.12 -3.22
CA LEU A 37 2.27 -0.24 -2.44
C LEU A 37 2.14 -1.25 -1.29
N THR A 38 1.01 -1.26 -0.60
CA THR A 38 0.72 -2.19 0.50
C THR A 38 0.53 -3.63 0.04
N GLU A 39 -0.07 -3.84 -1.14
CA GLU A 39 -0.18 -5.18 -1.73
C GLU A 39 1.20 -5.69 -2.14
N ARG A 40 2.03 -4.86 -2.77
CA ARG A 40 3.41 -5.21 -3.13
C ARG A 40 4.23 -5.57 -1.88
N ILE A 41 4.10 -4.83 -0.79
CA ILE A 41 4.73 -5.17 0.49
C ILE A 41 4.24 -6.54 0.97
N THR A 42 2.93 -6.75 1.05
CA THR A 42 2.34 -8.00 1.56
C THR A 42 2.75 -9.21 0.71
N LEU A 43 2.81 -9.06 -0.61
CA LEU A 43 3.28 -10.09 -1.53
C LEU A 43 4.77 -10.35 -1.34
N GLY A 44 5.61 -9.30 -1.28
CA GLY A 44 7.05 -9.44 -1.10
C GLY A 44 7.43 -10.04 0.26
N GLN A 45 6.62 -9.81 1.31
CA GLN A 45 6.79 -10.47 2.62
C GLN A 45 6.76 -12.00 2.52
N GLN A 46 5.99 -12.57 1.59
CA GLN A 46 5.89 -14.01 1.39
C GLN A 46 7.18 -14.61 0.82
N SER A 47 7.95 -13.82 0.07
CA SER A 47 9.20 -14.23 -0.57
C SER A 47 10.44 -13.86 0.22
N ASP A 48 10.33 -13.02 1.26
CA ASP A 48 11.46 -12.59 2.08
C ASP A 48 11.81 -13.64 3.17
N PRO A 49 12.99 -14.27 3.12
CA PRO A 49 13.35 -15.34 4.05
C PRO A 49 13.41 -14.88 5.52
N TYR A 50 13.82 -13.63 5.77
CA TYR A 50 13.88 -13.09 7.12
C TYR A 50 12.47 -12.87 7.67
N LEU A 51 11.57 -12.27 6.89
CA LEU A 51 10.20 -12.04 7.32
C LEU A 51 9.41 -13.32 7.47
N GLN A 52 9.66 -14.35 6.65
CA GLN A 52 9.09 -15.70 6.86
C GLN A 52 9.56 -16.35 8.16
N LYS A 53 10.85 -16.18 8.51
CA LYS A 53 11.37 -16.65 9.81
C LYS A 53 10.68 -15.94 10.97
N VAL A 54 10.55 -14.61 10.91
CA VAL A 54 9.85 -13.82 11.92
C VAL A 54 8.39 -14.28 12.06
N ARG A 55 7.70 -14.53 10.94
CA ARG A 55 6.34 -15.04 10.95
C ARG A 55 6.23 -16.39 11.69
N ALA A 56 7.12 -17.34 11.38
CA ALA A 56 7.14 -18.64 12.03
C ALA A 56 7.42 -18.53 13.54
N GLU A 57 8.26 -17.58 13.96
CA GLU A 57 8.52 -17.32 15.39
C GLU A 57 7.26 -16.82 16.12
N ILE A 58 6.48 -15.94 15.49
CA ILE A 58 5.19 -15.46 16.05
C ILE A 58 4.19 -16.61 16.17
N GLU A 59 4.09 -17.44 15.13
CA GLU A 59 3.20 -18.62 15.12
C GLU A 59 3.59 -19.66 16.19
N GLN A 60 4.87 -19.73 16.56
CA GLN A 60 5.38 -20.54 17.67
C GLN A 60 5.08 -19.94 19.06
N GLY A 61 4.38 -18.80 19.12
CA GLY A 61 4.01 -18.14 20.37
C GLY A 61 5.13 -17.31 20.99
N LYS A 62 6.16 -16.96 20.21
CA LYS A 62 7.20 -16.03 20.68
C LYS A 62 6.62 -14.63 20.71
N ASP A 63 6.46 -14.11 21.92
CA ASP A 63 5.99 -12.75 22.13
C ASP A 63 7.09 -11.74 21.76
N GLY A 64 6.69 -10.63 21.14
CA GLY A 64 7.63 -9.63 20.64
C GLY A 64 6.94 -8.44 19.98
N ASP A 65 7.75 -7.54 19.44
CA ASP A 65 7.28 -6.32 18.77
C ASP A 65 6.62 -6.58 17.39
N PHE A 66 6.65 -7.82 16.91
CA PHE A 66 6.07 -8.21 15.62
C PHE A 66 4.69 -8.81 15.77
N THR A 67 3.81 -8.50 14.82
CA THR A 67 2.43 -8.96 14.78
C THR A 67 2.02 -9.34 13.36
N ILE A 68 1.15 -10.33 13.24
CA ILE A 68 0.47 -10.64 11.97
C ILE A 68 -0.90 -9.97 12.05
N HIS A 69 -1.15 -9.02 11.15
CA HIS A 69 -2.41 -8.29 11.08
C HIS A 69 -3.50 -9.13 10.39
N THR A 70 -4.77 -8.72 10.49
CA THR A 70 -5.92 -9.48 9.96
C THR A 70 -5.92 -9.64 8.44
N ASP A 71 -5.22 -8.75 7.73
CA ASP A 71 -4.99 -8.79 6.28
C ASP A 71 -3.82 -9.72 5.90
N GLY A 72 -3.23 -10.42 6.87
CA GLY A 72 -2.09 -11.33 6.68
C GLY A 72 -0.73 -10.63 6.65
N SER A 73 -0.69 -9.29 6.74
CA SER A 73 0.55 -8.52 6.72
C SER A 73 1.35 -8.66 8.01
N LEU A 74 2.67 -8.78 7.87
CA LEU A 74 3.59 -8.71 8.99
C LEU A 74 3.88 -7.25 9.35
N ARG A 75 3.73 -6.89 10.62
CA ARG A 75 3.93 -5.54 11.13
C ARG A 75 4.84 -5.50 12.35
N PHE A 76 5.70 -4.50 12.44
CA PHE A 76 6.55 -4.20 13.60
C PHE A 76 6.03 -2.95 14.29
N ARG A 77 5.57 -3.08 15.55
CA ARG A 77 4.97 -1.97 16.32
C ARG A 77 3.89 -1.19 15.56
N GLY A 78 3.10 -1.89 14.74
CA GLY A 78 2.02 -1.32 13.91
C GLY A 78 2.44 -0.83 12.52
N GLY A 79 3.75 -0.69 12.24
CA GLY A 79 4.28 -0.33 10.93
C GLY A 79 4.49 -1.55 10.02
N TRP A 80 4.35 -1.36 8.71
CA TRP A 80 4.54 -2.39 7.70
C TRP A 80 5.99 -2.88 7.63
N CYS A 81 6.21 -4.20 7.76
CA CYS A 81 7.52 -4.79 7.52
C CYS A 81 7.81 -4.82 6.02
N VAL A 82 8.75 -4.01 5.55
CA VAL A 82 9.12 -3.94 4.14
C VAL A 82 10.14 -5.02 3.82
N PRO A 83 9.91 -5.85 2.78
CA PRO A 83 10.86 -6.90 2.40
C PRO A 83 12.19 -6.29 1.91
N SER A 84 13.20 -7.15 1.77
CA SER A 84 14.51 -6.82 1.23
C SER A 84 14.49 -6.64 -0.29
N ASP A 85 13.63 -5.74 -0.76
CA ASP A 85 13.46 -5.33 -2.14
C ASP A 85 13.85 -3.85 -2.28
N SER A 86 14.94 -3.58 -3.00
CA SER A 86 15.45 -2.23 -3.19
C SER A 86 14.54 -1.34 -4.03
N GLU A 87 13.85 -1.92 -5.02
CA GLU A 87 12.92 -1.19 -5.88
C GLU A 87 11.70 -0.77 -5.06
N LEU A 88 11.13 -1.69 -4.30
CA LEU A 88 10.01 -1.38 -3.42
C LEU A 88 10.38 -0.35 -2.34
N ARG A 89 11.57 -0.44 -1.75
CA ARG A 89 12.06 0.57 -0.79
C ARG A 89 12.24 1.94 -1.46
N SER A 90 12.74 1.98 -2.69
CA SER A 90 12.86 3.21 -3.48
C SER A 90 11.50 3.82 -3.79
N ASP A 91 10.51 3.01 -4.12
CA ASP A 91 9.14 3.44 -4.39
C ASP A 91 8.48 4.03 -3.13
N ILE A 92 8.67 3.41 -1.97
CA ILE A 92 8.19 3.94 -0.68
C ILE A 92 8.78 5.33 -0.41
N LEU A 93 10.09 5.50 -0.61
CA LEU A 93 10.77 6.78 -0.42
C LEU A 93 10.28 7.84 -1.42
N SER A 94 10.07 7.43 -2.67
CA SER A 94 9.59 8.32 -3.74
C SER A 94 8.16 8.79 -3.50
N GLU A 95 7.28 7.89 -3.06
CA GLU A 95 5.89 8.21 -2.73
C GLU A 95 5.82 9.18 -1.53
N ALA A 96 6.61 8.94 -0.49
CA ALA A 96 6.69 9.82 0.67
C ALA A 96 7.19 11.24 0.31
N HIS A 97 8.01 11.36 -0.75
CA HIS A 97 8.47 12.65 -1.26
C HIS A 97 7.41 13.38 -2.10
N ARG A 98 6.51 12.65 -2.77
CA ARG A 98 5.52 13.20 -3.72
C ARG A 98 4.15 13.46 -3.12
N SER A 99 3.85 12.96 -1.92
CA SER A 99 2.53 13.08 -1.30
C SER A 99 2.07 14.55 -1.23
N PRO A 100 0.93 14.95 -1.84
CA PRO A 100 0.51 16.36 -1.96
C PRO A 100 0.12 17.05 -0.64
N TYR A 101 0.08 16.31 0.48
CA TYR A 101 -0.05 16.88 1.84
C TYR A 101 1.21 17.60 2.33
N THR A 102 2.18 17.77 1.43
CA THR A 102 3.51 18.32 1.69
C THR A 102 3.58 19.78 1.20
N VAL A 103 2.81 20.69 1.80
CA VAL A 103 3.01 22.17 1.64
C VAL A 103 4.28 22.62 2.40
N HIS A 104 5.41 21.94 2.18
CA HIS A 104 6.64 21.92 2.97
C HIS A 104 6.58 21.21 4.34
N PRO A 105 6.63 19.86 4.37
CA PRO A 105 7.24 19.13 5.46
C PRO A 105 8.76 19.22 5.28
N GLY A 106 9.47 19.73 6.28
CA GLY A 106 10.91 19.46 6.35
C GLY A 106 11.17 17.95 6.33
N GLY A 107 12.36 17.52 5.89
CA GLY A 107 12.73 16.10 5.83
C GLY A 107 12.49 15.32 7.14
N THR A 108 12.49 16.02 8.28
CA THR A 108 12.12 15.49 9.60
C THR A 108 10.70 14.93 9.69
N LYS A 109 9.71 15.58 9.05
CA LYS A 109 8.31 15.12 9.06
C LYS A 109 8.14 13.89 8.17
N MET A 110 8.68 13.93 6.95
CA MET A 110 8.70 12.77 6.04
C MET A 110 9.39 11.54 6.67
N TYR A 111 10.55 11.73 7.29
CA TYR A 111 11.27 10.65 7.96
C TYR A 111 10.49 10.07 9.15
N ARG A 112 9.78 10.91 9.89
CA ARG A 112 8.91 10.47 10.99
C ARG A 112 7.75 9.63 10.46
N ASP A 113 7.08 10.09 9.41
CA ASP A 113 5.95 9.37 8.81
C ASP A 113 6.39 8.01 8.24
N LEU A 114 7.56 7.98 7.56
CA LEU A 114 8.18 6.74 7.10
C LEU A 114 8.49 5.79 8.25
N LYS A 115 9.13 6.26 9.32
CA LYS A 115 9.46 5.44 10.50
C LYS A 115 8.25 4.94 11.27
N GLN A 116 7.14 5.66 11.24
CA GLN A 116 5.90 5.26 11.91
C GLN A 116 5.16 4.19 11.10
N ASN A 117 5.15 4.33 9.77
CA ASN A 117 4.33 3.49 8.91
C ASN A 117 5.09 2.30 8.30
N PHE A 118 6.42 2.36 8.20
CA PHE A 118 7.23 1.34 7.55
C PHE A 118 8.47 1.01 8.38
N TRP A 119 8.84 -0.27 8.36
CA TRP A 119 9.99 -0.80 9.06
C TRP A 119 10.75 -1.79 8.18
N TRP A 120 12.07 -1.71 8.18
CA TRP A 120 12.95 -2.73 7.61
C TRP A 120 14.26 -2.78 8.40
N PRO A 121 14.97 -3.92 8.41
CA PRO A 121 16.30 -3.98 8.99
C PRO A 121 17.24 -3.02 8.26
N GLY A 122 17.92 -2.17 9.04
CA GLY A 122 18.91 -1.20 8.56
C GLY A 122 20.25 -1.81 8.22
#